data_AF-S2ZI15-F1
#
_entry.id   AF-S2ZI15-F1
#
_cell.length_a   1.000
_cell.length_b   1.000
_cell.length_c   1.000
_cell.angle_alpha   90.00
_cell.angle_beta   90.00
_cell.angle_gamma   90.00
#
_symmetry.space_group_name_H-M   'P 1'
#
loop_
_entity.id
_entity.type
_entity.pdbx_description
1 polymer ?
#
loop_
_entity_poly.entity_id
_entity_poly.type
_entity_poly.pdbx_seq_one_letter_code
_entity_poly.pdbx_strand_id
1 'polypeptide(L)'
;MTRFRSRFSQCSYIGRWRNELSYAVLSDPGNGIGHALGIVTRPTGRVQQAQASLGLDLSAENADGSHDLVMPTITVVGAGGVLRWIDVHPNYTTRTAPAQIREALNATLR
;
A
#
# COMPACT_ATOMS: atom_id res chain seq x y z
N MET A 1 12.27 -31.14 7.54
CA MET A 1 13.20 -30.13 6.96
C MET A 1 12.77 -29.89 5.52
N THR A 2 11.60 -29.29 5.27
CA THR A 2 11.28 -27.85 5.27
C THR A 2 11.99 -27.08 4.14
N ARG A 3 11.36 -27.04 2.96
CA ARG A 3 11.58 -26.03 1.92
C ARG A 3 10.25 -25.72 1.22
N PHE A 4 9.40 -24.90 1.85
CA PHE A 4 8.22 -24.30 1.20
C PHE A 4 7.77 -23.00 1.87
N ARG A 5 8.71 -22.10 2.17
CA ARG A 5 8.43 -20.74 2.66
C ARG A 5 9.54 -19.82 2.17
N SER A 6 9.44 -19.21 0.98
CA SER A 6 10.60 -18.44 0.50
C SER A 6 10.38 -17.08 -0.13
N ARG A 7 9.16 -16.52 -0.26
CA ARG A 7 9.02 -15.12 -0.72
C ARG A 7 7.96 -14.28 0.00
N PHE A 8 6.81 -14.86 0.36
CA PHE A 8 5.74 -14.08 1.02
C PHE A 8 6.01 -13.65 2.46
N SER A 9 6.94 -14.31 3.16
CA SER A 9 7.28 -14.00 4.55
C SER A 9 8.19 -12.77 4.70
N GLN A 10 8.76 -12.23 3.63
CA GLN A 10 9.75 -11.15 3.71
C GLN A 10 9.13 -9.74 3.82
N CYS A 11 7.99 -9.46 3.17
CA CYS A 11 7.39 -8.12 3.21
C CYS A 11 6.84 -7.73 4.60
N SER A 12 6.18 -8.65 5.31
CA SER A 12 5.73 -8.42 6.69
C SER A 12 6.90 -8.31 7.69
N TYR A 13 8.08 -8.79 7.30
CA TYR A 13 9.30 -8.72 8.09
C TYR A 13 10.08 -7.40 7.88
N ILE A 14 10.30 -6.93 6.64
CA ILE A 14 11.19 -5.78 6.41
C ILE A 14 10.67 -4.48 7.06
N GLY A 15 9.37 -4.20 6.95
CA GLY A 15 8.77 -2.97 7.50
C GLY A 15 8.78 -2.92 9.03
N ARG A 16 8.45 -4.05 9.67
CA ARG A 16 8.37 -4.17 11.14
C ARG A 16 9.73 -4.18 11.81
N TRP A 17 10.69 -4.90 11.26
CA TRP A 17 12.02 -5.05 11.89
C TRP A 17 12.91 -3.82 11.68
N ARG A 18 12.79 -3.10 10.56
CA ARG A 18 13.59 -1.88 10.33
C ARG A 18 13.09 -0.67 11.13
N ASN A 19 11.84 -0.66 11.56
CA ASN A 19 11.19 0.51 12.17
C ASN A 19 10.46 0.20 13.49
N GLU A 20 10.67 -0.98 14.08
CA GLU A 20 10.08 -1.39 15.38
C GLU A 20 8.57 -1.16 15.49
N LEU A 21 7.81 -1.43 14.42
CA LEU A 21 6.38 -1.13 14.38
C LEU A 21 5.59 -2.07 15.31
N SER A 22 4.75 -1.49 16.16
CA SER A 22 3.89 -2.21 17.10
C SER A 22 2.61 -2.79 16.47
N TYR A 23 2.39 -2.56 15.18
CA TYR A 23 1.19 -2.98 14.45
C TYR A 23 1.51 -3.95 13.31
N ALA A 24 0.47 -4.61 12.79
CA ALA A 24 0.60 -5.55 11.69
C ALA A 24 0.92 -4.81 10.38
N VAL A 25 1.90 -5.34 9.64
CA VAL A 25 2.19 -4.93 8.25
C VAL A 25 1.86 -6.12 7.37
N LEU A 26 0.97 -5.92 6.41
CA LEU A 26 0.48 -6.95 5.49
C LEU A 26 1.05 -6.72 4.09
N SER A 27 1.01 -7.76 3.27
CA SER A 27 1.37 -7.69 1.84
C SER A 27 0.12 -8.02 1.03
N ASP A 28 -0.12 -7.27 -0.05
CA ASP A 28 -1.19 -7.48 -1.03
C ASP A 28 -0.58 -7.80 -2.40
N PRO A 29 -0.05 -9.01 -2.63
CA PRO A 29 0.57 -9.37 -3.90
C PRO A 29 -0.43 -9.27 -5.05
N GLY A 30 -0.06 -8.56 -6.11
CA GLY A 30 -0.96 -8.29 -7.24
C GLY A 30 -2.00 -7.20 -6.97
N ASN A 31 -1.86 -6.44 -5.87
CA ASN A 31 -2.70 -5.28 -5.54
C ASN A 31 -4.21 -5.59 -5.53
N GLY A 32 -4.64 -6.77 -5.08
CA GLY A 32 -6.03 -7.19 -5.14
C GLY A 32 -6.97 -6.26 -4.35
N ILE A 33 -6.55 -5.85 -3.16
CA ILE A 33 -7.28 -4.86 -2.35
C ILE A 33 -7.19 -3.48 -3.02
N GLY A 34 -6.00 -3.12 -3.52
CA GLY A 34 -5.80 -1.86 -4.24
C GLY A 34 -6.73 -1.68 -5.44
N HIS A 35 -6.90 -2.74 -6.24
CA HIS A 35 -7.83 -2.76 -7.38
C HIS A 35 -9.29 -2.69 -6.93
N ALA A 36 -9.67 -3.46 -5.90
CA ALA A 36 -11.04 -3.43 -5.37
C ALA A 36 -11.44 -2.04 -4.83
N LEU A 37 -10.48 -1.30 -4.27
CA LEU A 37 -10.68 0.08 -3.80
C LEU A 37 -10.54 1.14 -4.91
N GLY A 38 -10.10 0.77 -6.12
CA GLY A 38 -9.88 1.71 -7.22
C GLY A 38 -8.71 2.68 -6.99
N ILE A 39 -7.74 2.29 -6.16
CA ILE A 39 -6.61 3.16 -5.74
C ILE A 39 -5.29 2.83 -6.44
N VAL A 40 -5.32 1.92 -7.42
CA VAL A 40 -4.15 1.57 -8.23
C VAL A 40 -3.99 2.56 -9.37
N THR A 41 -2.77 3.03 -9.57
CA THR A 41 -2.36 3.83 -10.71
C THR A 41 -1.22 3.16 -11.44
N ARG A 42 -1.10 3.47 -12.74
CA ARG A 42 -0.02 2.99 -13.59
C ARG A 42 0.70 4.18 -14.21
N PRO A 43 2.03 4.33 -14.01
CA PRO A 43 2.81 5.35 -14.68
C PRO A 43 2.70 5.21 -16.19
N THR A 44 2.63 6.33 -16.90
CA THR A 44 2.68 6.32 -18.38
C THR A 44 4.03 5.84 -18.88
N GLY A 45 4.12 5.37 -20.13
CA GLY A 45 5.39 4.90 -20.70
C GLY A 45 6.53 5.92 -20.63
N ARG A 46 6.23 7.22 -20.77
CA ARG A 46 7.21 8.30 -20.61
C ARG A 46 7.74 8.38 -19.17
N VAL A 47 6.86 8.24 -18.18
CA VAL A 47 7.24 8.24 -16.76
C VAL A 47 8.07 6.99 -16.44
N GLN A 48 7.69 5.82 -16.97
CA GLN A 48 8.46 4.59 -16.80
C GLN A 48 9.87 4.72 -17.38
N GLN A 49 10.02 5.30 -18.58
CA GLN A 49 11.34 5.55 -19.18
C GLN A 49 12.19 6.50 -18.32
N ALA A 50 11.59 7.57 -17.80
CA ALA A 50 12.28 8.50 -16.90
C ALA A 50 12.71 7.80 -15.60
N GLN A 51 11.81 7.01 -14.98
CA GLN A 51 12.11 6.20 -13.79
C GLN A 51 13.26 5.22 -14.05
N ALA A 52 13.23 4.50 -15.18
CA ALA A 52 14.29 3.57 -15.57
C ALA A 52 15.65 4.29 -15.75
N SER A 53 15.65 5.51 -16.31
CA SER A 53 16.88 6.33 -16.42
C SER A 53 17.46 6.74 -15.06
N LEU A 54 16.63 6.72 -14.01
CA LEU A 54 17.02 6.96 -12.61
C LEU A 54 17.29 5.65 -11.84
N GLY A 55 17.26 4.49 -12.53
CA GLY A 55 17.48 3.17 -11.92
C GLY A 55 16.26 2.61 -11.17
N LEU A 56 15.06 3.18 -11.38
CA LEU A 56 13.82 2.69 -10.78
C LEU A 56 13.08 1.82 -11.78
N ASP A 57 13.05 0.50 -11.54
CA ASP A 57 12.27 -0.47 -12.31
C ASP A 57 11.21 -1.11 -11.41
N LEU A 58 9.97 -0.63 -11.53
CA LEU A 58 8.84 -1.13 -10.74
C LEU A 58 8.49 -2.58 -11.06
N SER A 59 8.68 -3.00 -12.32
CA SER A 59 8.34 -4.37 -12.73
C SER A 59 9.27 -5.41 -12.12
N ALA A 60 10.52 -5.04 -11.82
CA ALA A 60 11.47 -5.89 -11.14
C ALA A 60 11.16 -6.06 -9.64
N GLU A 61 10.58 -5.04 -9.01
CA GLU A 61 10.28 -5.00 -7.57
C GLU A 61 8.89 -5.55 -7.23
N ASN A 62 7.91 -5.33 -8.11
CA ASN A 62 6.54 -5.79 -7.91
C ASN A 62 6.41 -7.31 -8.10
N ALA A 63 5.73 -7.97 -7.16
CA ALA A 63 5.60 -9.43 -7.14
C ALA A 63 4.89 -10.03 -8.37
N ASP A 64 4.08 -9.23 -9.07
CA ASP A 64 3.33 -9.61 -10.27
C ASP A 64 3.96 -9.10 -11.58
N GLY A 65 5.12 -8.43 -11.52
CA GLY A 65 5.78 -7.84 -12.68
C GLY A 65 5.09 -6.61 -13.26
N SER A 66 4.06 -6.10 -12.58
CA SER A 66 3.33 -4.91 -13.04
C SER A 66 4.13 -3.63 -12.77
N HIS A 67 3.77 -2.55 -13.45
CA HIS A 67 4.22 -1.19 -13.12
C HIS A 67 3.23 -0.50 -12.18
N ASP A 68 2.37 -1.26 -11.50
CA ASP A 68 1.28 -0.70 -10.72
C ASP A 68 1.79 -0.19 -9.39
N LEU A 69 1.21 0.93 -8.97
CA LEU A 69 1.45 1.56 -7.70
C LEU A 69 0.13 1.86 -7.02
N VAL A 70 0.10 1.65 -5.71
CA VAL A 70 -1.04 2.05 -4.89
C VAL A 70 -0.86 3.50 -4.47
N MET A 71 -1.85 4.34 -4.79
CA MET A 71 -1.90 5.72 -4.29
C MET A 71 -1.94 5.71 -2.75
N PRO A 72 -1.17 6.58 -2.07
CA PRO A 72 -1.24 6.71 -0.61
C PRO A 72 -2.68 6.86 -0.15
N THR A 73 -3.14 5.90 0.65
CA THR A 73 -4.55 5.78 1.03
C THR A 73 -4.65 5.39 2.49
N ILE A 74 -5.56 6.04 3.22
CA ILE A 74 -5.97 5.63 4.57
C ILE A 74 -7.46 5.28 4.52
N THR A 75 -7.81 4.14 5.13
CA THR A 75 -9.19 3.69 5.27
C THR A 75 -9.52 3.44 6.74
N VAL A 76 -10.72 3.82 7.18
CA VAL A 76 -11.30 3.35 8.44
C VAL A 76 -12.37 2.31 8.11
N VAL A 77 -12.17 1.10 8.60
CA VAL A 77 -13.07 -0.04 8.41
C VAL A 77 -13.72 -0.37 9.74
N GLY A 78 -15.06 -0.38 9.77
CA GLY A 78 -15.84 -0.70 10.96
C GLY A 78 -15.94 -2.20 11.21
N ALA A 79 -16.62 -2.56 12.31
CA ALA A 79 -16.96 -3.95 12.59
C ALA A 79 -17.77 -4.56 11.43
N GLY A 80 -17.48 -5.82 11.09
CA GLY A 80 -18.09 -6.50 9.94
C GLY A 80 -17.44 -6.21 8.57
N GLY A 81 -16.30 -5.49 8.54
CA GLY A 81 -15.55 -5.25 7.30
C GLY A 81 -16.13 -4.14 6.42
N VAL A 82 -16.98 -3.26 6.98
CA VAL A 82 -17.60 -2.16 6.24
C VAL A 82 -16.65 -0.97 6.19
N LEU A 83 -16.32 -0.49 4.98
CA LEU A 83 -15.58 0.76 4.79
C LEU A 83 -16.42 1.96 5.27
N ARG A 84 -15.95 2.69 6.27
CA ARG A 84 -16.67 3.84 6.88
C ARG A 84 -16.11 5.18 6.44
N TRP A 85 -14.83 5.21 6.09
CA TRP A 85 -14.13 6.41 5.64
C TRP A 85 -12.90 6.02 4.81
N ILE A 86 -12.59 6.83 3.81
CA ILE A 86 -11.42 6.67 2.93
C ILE A 86 -10.90 8.03 2.51
N ASP A 87 -9.58 8.17 2.48
CA ASP A 87 -8.86 9.33 1.96
C ASP A 87 -7.72 8.85 1.06
N VAL A 88 -7.66 9.38 -0.17
CA VAL A 88 -6.77 8.92 -1.24
C VAL A 88 -6.00 10.10 -1.79
N HIS A 89 -4.68 9.95 -1.89
CA HIS A 89 -3.78 10.99 -2.37
C HIS A 89 -3.11 10.57 -3.69
N PRO A 90 -3.59 11.04 -4.86
CA PRO A 90 -2.88 10.84 -6.13
C PRO A 90 -1.52 11.55 -6.17
N ASN A 91 -1.40 12.67 -5.44
CA ASN A 91 -0.13 13.35 -5.25
C ASN A 91 0.66 12.73 -4.10
N TYR A 92 1.71 11.97 -4.44
CA TYR A 92 2.59 11.25 -3.51
C TYR A 92 3.38 12.15 -2.55
N THR A 93 3.39 13.47 -2.74
CA THR A 93 4.00 14.41 -1.77
C THR A 93 3.06 14.77 -0.61
N THR A 94 1.82 14.30 -0.64
CA THR A 94 0.80 14.57 0.37
C THR A 94 0.33 13.28 1.04
N ARG A 95 -0.10 13.39 2.29
CA ARG A 95 -0.67 12.28 3.07
C ARG A 95 -1.61 12.82 4.15
N THR A 96 -2.57 12.00 4.56
CA THR A 96 -3.45 12.29 5.68
C THR A 96 -2.65 12.52 6.97
N ALA A 97 -2.93 13.61 7.69
CA ALA A 97 -2.31 13.87 8.98
C ALA A 97 -2.91 12.97 10.08
N PRO A 98 -2.13 12.53 11.09
CA PRO A 98 -2.64 11.67 12.16
C PRO A 98 -3.86 12.22 12.91
N ALA A 99 -3.95 13.55 13.06
CA ALA A 99 -5.11 14.20 13.69
C ALA A 99 -6.40 13.97 12.88
N GLN A 100 -6.34 14.06 11.55
CA GLN A 100 -7.48 13.82 10.67
C GLN A 100 -7.93 12.35 10.72
N ILE A 101 -6.99 11.42 10.82
CA ILE A 101 -7.30 9.99 10.99
C ILE A 101 -8.07 9.76 12.30
N ARG A 102 -7.63 10.41 13.40
CA ARG A 102 -8.28 10.31 14.70
C ARG A 102 -9.69 10.93 14.68
N GLU A 103 -9.87 12.05 14.00
CA GLU A 103 -11.19 12.67 13.79
C GLU A 103 -12.12 11.76 13.00
N ALA A 104 -11.65 11.18 11.89
CA ALA A 104 -12.42 10.21 11.10
C ALA A 104 -12.80 8.96 11.91
N LEU A 105 -11.89 8.45 12.73
CA LEU A 105 -12.17 7.32 13.62
C LEU A 105 -13.28 7.67 14.62
N ASN A 106 -13.15 8.80 15.32
CA ASN A 106 -14.16 9.25 16.29
C ASN A 106 -15.54 9.50 15.65
N ALA A 107 -15.56 9.99 14.41
CA ALA A 107 -16.80 10.22 13.68
C ALA A 107 -17.51 8.93 13.24
N THR A 108 -16.76 7.83 13.05
CA THR A 108 -17.27 6.58 12.47
C THR A 108 -17.58 5.47 13.49
N LEU A 109 -17.04 5.57 14.72
CA LEU A 109 -17.28 4.65 15.85
C LEU A 109 -18.61 4.87 16.60
N ARG A 110 -19.63 5.41 15.95
CA ARG A 110 -20.95 5.59 16.55
C ARG A 110 -21.72 4.27 16.68
#